data_AF-A0A8H3GTI8-F1
#
_entry.id   AF-A0A8H3GTI8-F1
#
_cell.length_a   1.000
_cell.length_b   1.000
_cell.length_c   1.000
_cell.angle_alpha   90.00
_cell.angle_beta   90.00
_cell.angle_gamma   90.00
#
_symmetry.space_group_name_H-M   'P 1'
#
loop_
_entity.id
_entity.type
_entity.pdbx_description
1 polymer ?
#
loop_
_entity_poly.entity_id
_entity_poly.type
_entity_poly.pdbx_seq_one_letter_code
_entity_poly.pdbx_strand_id
1 'polypeptide(L)'
;MLVFWLALLSVLPAALSAPVAGNTKGVGKCTNPAVRKEWRTLSQDQRDSFHSAVKCLQNKPSALNVLESHSLFDDFSYVHYTINVTIHHVSSFFPWHRYFLILREAAMAECGYSDPIPYWDWTRDSTVETFKSSEIFDTKKGFGGDGTGKTNWTDGSCVEDGPYAGFHVNYPEPHCLTRQFNISEQVITNWTKSVVDEIMEYTEYLDFWNNTERHPHDNIHRTISGDLKRQYSPNEPLFFLHHAQIDRLWTIWQGRNETRLHDYAGNTIQNMNTNIASLSDQLFTLNFAPTRDVESVMDTMANGLCYTYDDAGDWRHGNDN
;
A
#
# COMPACT_ATOMS: atom_id res chain seq x y z
N MET A 1 -0.86 65.50 16.26
CA MET A 1 -0.34 64.13 16.46
C MET A 1 -1.48 63.16 16.19
N LEU A 2 -1.55 62.56 15.00
CA LEU A 2 -2.48 61.45 14.71
C LEU A 2 -1.76 60.15 15.05
N VAL A 3 -2.31 59.38 15.98
CA VAL A 3 -1.84 58.03 16.32
C VAL A 3 -2.54 57.04 15.41
N PHE A 4 -1.81 56.47 14.46
CA PHE A 4 -2.28 55.34 13.65
C PHE A 4 -2.37 54.09 14.52
N TRP A 5 -3.57 53.55 14.67
CA TRP A 5 -3.79 52.21 15.21
C TRP A 5 -3.41 51.20 14.13
N LEU A 6 -2.25 50.56 14.28
CA LEU A 6 -1.92 49.33 13.57
C LEU A 6 -2.80 48.21 14.13
N ALA A 7 -3.80 47.80 13.36
CA ALA A 7 -4.49 46.54 13.62
C ALA A 7 -3.47 45.41 13.45
N LEU A 8 -3.08 44.77 14.55
CA LEU A 8 -2.44 43.46 14.50
C LEU A 8 -3.43 42.50 13.84
N LEU A 9 -3.16 42.15 12.58
CA LEU A 9 -3.65 40.91 11.99
C LEU A 9 -3.08 39.78 12.85
N SER A 10 -3.89 39.28 13.78
CA SER A 10 -3.66 38.00 14.42
C SER A 10 -3.67 36.95 13.33
N VAL A 11 -2.48 36.54 12.88
CA VAL A 11 -2.30 35.30 12.14
C VAL A 11 -2.82 34.22 13.07
N LEU A 12 -4.00 33.66 12.74
CA LEU A 12 -4.53 32.50 13.43
C LEU A 12 -3.42 31.43 13.42
N PRO A 13 -3.11 30.80 14.55
CA PRO A 13 -2.15 29.71 14.57
C PRO A 13 -2.61 28.65 13.58
N ALA A 14 -1.65 28.12 12.82
CA ALA A 14 -1.84 27.02 11.89
C ALA A 14 -2.81 26.00 12.50
N ALA A 15 -3.88 25.68 11.78
CA ALA A 15 -4.79 24.62 12.18
C ALA A 15 -3.94 23.38 12.48
N LEU A 16 -4.03 22.86 13.70
CA LEU A 16 -3.37 21.62 14.07
C LEU A 16 -3.86 20.54 13.09
N SER A 17 -2.95 20.01 12.27
CA SER A 17 -3.26 18.92 11.35
C SER A 17 -3.80 17.73 12.14
N ALA A 18 -4.93 17.20 11.71
CA ALA A 18 -5.56 16.04 12.35
C ALA A 18 -4.97 14.76 11.77
N PRO A 19 -4.72 13.72 12.60
CA PRO A 19 -4.31 12.42 12.12
C PRO A 19 -5.38 11.81 11.21
N VAL A 20 -4.96 11.05 10.21
CA VAL A 20 -5.86 10.29 9.33
C VAL A 20 -6.57 9.23 10.16
N ALA A 21 -7.90 9.31 10.21
CA ALA A 21 -8.72 8.32 10.86
C ALA A 21 -9.06 7.19 9.88
N GLY A 22 -8.66 5.95 10.21
CA GLY A 22 -9.07 4.78 9.43
C GLY A 22 -10.60 4.59 9.40
N ASN A 23 -11.09 3.90 8.37
CA ASN A 23 -12.53 3.67 8.20
C ASN A 23 -13.05 2.69 9.27
N THR A 24 -13.65 3.22 10.33
CA THR A 24 -14.23 2.46 11.45
C THR A 24 -15.75 2.41 11.31
N LYS A 25 -16.27 1.63 10.37
CA LYS A 25 -17.72 1.43 10.27
C LYS A 25 -18.22 0.56 11.44
N GLY A 26 -18.49 1.21 12.57
CA GLY A 26 -19.25 0.70 13.73
C GLY A 26 -18.69 -0.55 14.42
N VAL A 27 -18.76 -0.59 15.75
CA VAL A 27 -18.39 -1.77 16.58
C VAL A 27 -19.42 -2.92 16.45
N GLY A 28 -20.27 -2.88 15.43
CA GLY A 28 -21.24 -3.93 15.11
C GLY A 28 -20.61 -5.03 14.27
N LYS A 29 -21.20 -6.23 14.31
CA LYS A 29 -20.80 -7.34 13.44
C LYS A 29 -20.82 -6.88 11.97
N CYS A 30 -19.70 -7.04 11.25
CA CYS A 30 -19.65 -6.74 9.82
C CYS A 30 -20.67 -7.60 9.07
N THR A 31 -21.63 -6.95 8.42
CA THR A 31 -22.76 -7.60 7.73
C THR A 31 -22.80 -7.33 6.24
N ASN A 32 -22.20 -6.22 5.80
CA ASN A 32 -22.11 -5.84 4.39
C ASN A 32 -20.68 -5.38 4.09
N PRO A 33 -19.72 -6.31 3.93
CA PRO A 33 -18.34 -5.95 3.69
C PRO A 33 -18.17 -5.27 2.34
N ALA A 34 -17.29 -4.27 2.32
CA ALA A 34 -16.80 -3.74 1.06
C ALA A 34 -15.97 -4.82 0.33
N VAL A 35 -16.05 -4.87 -1.00
CA VAL A 35 -15.32 -5.88 -1.78
C VAL A 35 -14.19 -5.21 -2.52
N ARG A 36 -12.94 -5.52 -2.15
CA ARG A 36 -11.75 -5.17 -2.92
C ARG A 36 -11.68 -6.09 -4.14
N LYS A 37 -11.44 -5.49 -5.31
CA LYS A 37 -11.53 -6.18 -6.60
C LYS A 37 -10.22 -6.15 -7.36
N GLU A 38 -10.02 -7.12 -8.23
CA GLU A 38 -8.86 -7.12 -9.13
C GLU A 38 -8.98 -5.94 -10.12
N TRP A 39 -7.90 -5.18 -10.30
CA TRP A 39 -7.88 -3.95 -11.11
C TRP A 39 -8.56 -4.07 -12.48
N ARG A 40 -8.34 -5.18 -13.19
CA ARG A 40 -8.84 -5.38 -14.55
C ARG A 40 -10.35 -5.62 -14.59
N THR A 41 -10.98 -5.90 -13.45
CA THR A 41 -12.44 -6.05 -13.34
C THR A 41 -13.14 -4.71 -13.12
N LEU A 42 -12.40 -3.65 -12.76
CA LEU A 42 -12.97 -2.32 -12.58
C LEU A 42 -13.40 -1.72 -13.92
N SER A 43 -14.47 -0.92 -13.89
CA SER A 43 -14.83 -0.05 -15.02
C SER A 43 -13.84 1.11 -15.18
N GLN A 44 -13.80 1.74 -16.36
CA GLN A 44 -12.91 2.88 -16.59
C GLN A 44 -13.19 4.04 -15.63
N ASP A 45 -14.45 4.34 -15.33
CA ASP A 45 -14.83 5.41 -14.38
C ASP A 45 -14.24 5.18 -12.99
N GLN A 46 -14.19 3.92 -12.53
CA GLN A 46 -13.61 3.57 -11.23
C GLN A 46 -12.08 3.72 -11.23
N ARG A 47 -11.43 3.35 -12.34
CA ARG A 47 -9.97 3.53 -12.53
C ARG A 47 -9.63 5.01 -12.55
N ASP A 48 -10.40 5.81 -13.30
CA ASP A 48 -10.23 7.26 -13.40
C ASP A 48 -10.47 7.95 -12.06
N SER A 49 -11.46 7.48 -11.27
CA SER A 49 -11.73 7.96 -9.92
C SER A 49 -10.55 7.68 -8.97
N PHE A 50 -9.97 6.48 -9.02
CA PHE A 50 -8.77 6.13 -8.26
C PHE A 50 -7.60 7.07 -8.59
N HIS A 51 -7.26 7.22 -9.87
CA HIS A 51 -6.16 8.09 -10.30
C HIS A 51 -6.39 9.56 -9.92
N SER A 52 -7.62 10.04 -10.07
CA SER A 52 -8.02 11.40 -9.68
C SER A 52 -7.81 11.64 -8.19
N ALA A 53 -8.21 10.68 -7.35
CA ALA A 53 -8.05 10.81 -5.91
C ALA A 53 -6.58 10.76 -5.47
N VAL A 54 -5.76 9.89 -6.08
CA VAL A 54 -4.30 9.87 -5.83
C VAL A 54 -3.66 11.22 -6.12
N LYS A 55 -3.98 11.85 -7.26
CA LYS A 55 -3.45 13.19 -7.61
C LYS A 55 -3.97 14.28 -6.68
N CYS A 56 -5.22 14.17 -6.25
CA CYS A 56 -5.80 15.11 -5.29
C CYS A 56 -5.02 15.13 -3.96
N LEU A 57 -4.51 13.99 -3.49
CA LEU A 57 -3.72 13.93 -2.24
C LEU A 57 -2.47 14.81 -2.26
N GLN A 58 -1.89 15.09 -3.43
CA GLN A 58 -0.74 16.01 -3.56
C GLN A 58 -1.10 17.46 -3.18
N ASN A 59 -2.40 17.80 -3.23
CA ASN A 59 -2.91 19.14 -2.92
C ASN A 59 -3.53 19.22 -1.52
N LYS A 60 -3.63 18.09 -0.82
CA LYS A 60 -4.12 18.05 0.56
C LYS A 60 -2.96 18.41 1.49
N PRO A 61 -3.18 19.28 2.50
CA PRO A 61 -2.13 19.59 3.46
C PRO A 61 -1.68 18.31 4.17
N SER A 62 -0.40 18.22 4.48
CA SER A 62 0.13 17.14 5.31
C SER A 62 -0.63 17.06 6.65
N ALA A 63 -1.01 15.83 7.01
CA ALA A 63 -1.53 15.48 8.33
C ALA A 63 -0.41 15.48 9.39
N LEU A 64 0.84 15.39 8.94
CA LEU A 64 2.03 15.49 9.79
C LEU A 64 2.49 16.94 9.89
N ASN A 65 3.13 17.27 11.01
CA ASN A 65 3.73 18.59 11.22
C ASN A 65 5.26 18.48 11.16
N VAL A 66 5.77 17.95 10.04
CA VAL A 66 7.20 17.73 9.77
C VAL A 66 7.62 18.48 8.52
N LEU A 67 8.89 18.90 8.44
CA LEU A 67 9.37 19.76 7.34
C LEU A 67 9.53 18.99 6.03
N GLU A 68 9.77 17.69 6.12
CA GLU A 68 10.06 16.81 4.99
C GLU A 68 8.80 16.34 4.25
N SER A 69 7.61 16.53 4.82
CA SER A 69 6.34 16.15 4.21
C SER A 69 5.50 17.38 3.89
N HIS A 70 5.15 17.56 2.62
CA HIS A 70 4.48 18.79 2.15
C HIS A 70 2.99 18.57 1.88
N SER A 71 2.56 17.33 1.74
CA SER A 71 1.20 16.97 1.39
C SER A 71 0.76 15.68 2.08
N LEU A 72 -0.55 15.43 2.09
CA LEU A 72 -1.08 14.16 2.56
C LEU A 72 -0.59 12.98 1.71
N PHE A 73 -0.20 13.21 0.46
CA PHE A 73 0.46 12.21 -0.36
C PHE A 73 1.85 11.86 0.19
N ASP A 74 2.65 12.87 0.52
CA ASP A 74 4.03 12.71 1.00
C ASP A 74 4.09 12.02 2.38
N ASP A 75 3.06 12.20 3.21
CA ASP A 75 3.00 11.59 4.55
C ASP A 75 3.12 10.06 4.53
N PHE A 76 2.52 9.41 3.53
CA PHE A 76 2.60 7.96 3.38
C PHE A 76 4.05 7.53 3.16
N SER A 77 4.76 8.19 2.25
CA SER A 77 6.16 7.91 1.96
C SER A 77 7.07 8.23 3.14
N TYR A 78 6.84 9.36 3.82
CA TYR A 78 7.60 9.76 5.01
C TYR A 78 7.48 8.73 6.13
N VAL A 79 6.26 8.32 6.48
CA VAL A 79 6.03 7.33 7.55
C VAL A 79 6.69 6.01 7.18
N HIS A 80 6.40 5.48 5.99
CA HIS A 80 6.90 4.19 5.54
C HIS A 80 8.44 4.14 5.50
N TYR A 81 9.08 5.21 5.04
CA TYR A 81 10.54 5.35 5.09
C TYR A 81 11.06 5.34 6.53
N THR A 82 10.48 6.18 7.39
CA THR A 82 11.04 6.48 8.71
C THR A 82 10.98 5.28 9.66
N ILE A 83 9.92 4.47 9.58
CA ILE A 83 9.77 3.28 10.44
C ILE A 83 10.05 1.96 9.72
N ASN A 84 10.68 2.01 8.55
CA ASN A 84 10.89 0.84 7.66
C ASN A 84 11.41 -0.41 8.40
N VAL A 85 12.36 -0.24 9.33
CA VAL A 85 12.99 -1.32 10.10
C VAL A 85 12.06 -2.03 11.09
N THR A 86 10.88 -1.47 11.37
CA THR A 86 9.86 -2.06 12.26
C THR A 86 8.60 -2.48 11.50
N ILE A 87 8.63 -2.45 10.16
CA ILE A 87 7.48 -2.82 9.31
C ILE A 87 7.86 -3.74 8.14
N HIS A 88 9.15 -3.94 7.85
CA HIS A 88 9.66 -4.91 6.87
C HIS A 88 10.59 -5.92 7.51
N HIS A 89 10.51 -7.16 7.04
CA HIS A 89 11.27 -8.29 7.54
C HIS A 89 11.10 -8.47 9.06
N VAL A 90 9.87 -8.19 9.52
CA VAL A 90 9.38 -8.32 10.88
C VAL A 90 7.94 -8.86 10.89
N SER A 91 7.49 -9.36 12.03
CA SER A 91 6.14 -9.89 12.23
C SER A 91 5.06 -8.89 11.87
N SER A 92 5.24 -7.60 12.15
CA SER A 92 4.22 -6.57 11.91
C SER A 92 3.98 -6.26 10.43
N PHE A 93 4.73 -6.86 9.50
CA PHE A 93 4.63 -6.59 8.06
C PHE A 93 3.18 -6.61 7.56
N PHE A 94 2.48 -7.74 7.70
CA PHE A 94 1.09 -7.85 7.25
C PHE A 94 0.12 -6.91 7.98
N PRO A 95 0.03 -6.92 9.33
CA PRO A 95 -0.95 -6.07 10.03
C PRO A 95 -0.69 -4.57 9.81
N TRP A 96 0.58 -4.15 9.75
CA TRP A 96 0.92 -2.75 9.51
C TRP A 96 0.54 -2.31 8.10
N HIS A 97 0.87 -3.09 7.07
CA HIS A 97 0.52 -2.76 5.68
C HIS A 97 -0.99 -2.84 5.41
N ARG A 98 -1.70 -3.77 6.06
CA ARG A 98 -3.18 -3.77 6.08
C ARG A 98 -3.73 -2.47 6.65
N TYR A 99 -3.21 -2.03 7.80
CA TYR A 99 -3.63 -0.76 8.39
C TYR A 99 -3.31 0.42 7.46
N PHE A 100 -2.15 0.40 6.82
CA PHE A 100 -1.71 1.42 5.88
C PHE A 100 -2.64 1.54 4.65
N LEU A 101 -3.16 0.43 4.12
CA LEU A 101 -4.20 0.43 3.08
C LEU A 101 -5.49 1.11 3.54
N ILE A 102 -5.93 0.82 4.77
CA ILE A 102 -7.13 1.43 5.36
C ILE A 102 -6.96 2.95 5.52
N LEU A 103 -5.76 3.39 5.93
CA LEU A 103 -5.43 4.81 6.01
C LEU A 103 -5.42 5.46 4.63
N ARG A 104 -4.94 4.76 3.59
CA ARG A 104 -4.98 5.27 2.22
C ARG A 104 -6.41 5.41 1.71
N GLU A 105 -7.27 4.44 1.96
CA GLU A 105 -8.70 4.51 1.63
C GLU A 105 -9.35 5.73 2.30
N ALA A 106 -9.08 5.95 3.59
CA ALA A 106 -9.60 7.10 4.33
C ALA A 106 -9.10 8.44 3.75
N ALA A 107 -7.81 8.55 3.46
CA ALA A 107 -7.24 9.75 2.83
C ALA A 107 -7.85 10.01 1.43
N MET A 108 -7.98 8.95 0.61
CA MET A 108 -8.57 9.08 -0.73
C MET A 108 -10.07 9.43 -0.68
N ALA A 109 -10.79 9.07 0.38
CA ALA A 109 -12.17 9.49 0.59
C ALA A 109 -12.30 11.01 0.74
N GLU A 110 -11.31 11.70 1.31
CA GLU A 110 -11.27 13.17 1.33
C GLU A 110 -11.10 13.80 -0.05
N CYS A 111 -10.72 12.99 -1.04
CA CYS A 111 -10.60 13.32 -2.45
C CYS A 111 -11.75 12.74 -3.29
N GLY A 112 -12.84 12.30 -2.65
CA GLY A 112 -14.05 11.83 -3.33
C GLY A 112 -13.99 10.39 -3.84
N TYR A 113 -12.97 9.61 -3.48
CA TYR A 113 -12.92 8.18 -3.81
C TYR A 113 -13.70 7.37 -2.78
N SER A 114 -14.76 6.70 -3.22
CA SER A 114 -15.64 5.92 -2.35
C SER A 114 -15.47 4.40 -2.48
N ASP A 115 -14.75 3.95 -3.51
CA ASP A 115 -14.52 2.53 -3.76
C ASP A 115 -13.41 1.98 -2.84
N PRO A 116 -13.38 0.66 -2.57
CA PRO A 116 -12.24 0.02 -1.91
C PRO A 116 -11.01 0.03 -2.81
N ILE A 117 -9.81 0.08 -2.22
CA ILE A 117 -8.58 -0.03 -3.00
C ILE A 117 -8.57 -1.38 -3.76
N PRO A 118 -8.38 -1.37 -5.08
CA PRO A 118 -8.25 -2.58 -5.86
C PRO A 118 -6.90 -3.27 -5.59
N TYR A 119 -6.79 -4.52 -6.00
CA TYR A 119 -5.52 -5.25 -5.97
C TYR A 119 -5.01 -5.55 -7.38
N TRP A 120 -3.71 -5.74 -7.51
CA TRP A 120 -3.06 -6.20 -8.73
C TRP A 120 -2.63 -7.65 -8.57
N ASP A 121 -3.30 -8.56 -9.30
CA ASP A 121 -2.89 -9.97 -9.30
C ASP A 121 -1.71 -10.18 -10.26
N TRP A 122 -0.49 -10.13 -9.72
CA TRP A 122 0.74 -10.35 -10.50
C TRP A 122 0.88 -11.77 -11.02
N THR A 123 0.15 -12.75 -10.46
CA THR A 123 0.25 -14.14 -10.93
C THR A 123 -0.26 -14.29 -12.37
N ARG A 124 -1.08 -13.34 -12.82
CA ARG A 124 -1.55 -13.22 -14.22
C ARG A 124 -0.49 -12.61 -15.16
N ASP A 125 0.53 -11.99 -14.58
CA ASP A 125 1.64 -11.31 -15.26
C ASP A 125 2.98 -12.01 -14.99
N SER A 126 2.95 -13.33 -14.86
CA SER A 126 4.11 -14.13 -14.46
C SER A 126 4.87 -14.74 -15.65
N THR A 127 4.97 -14.02 -16.77
CA THR A 127 5.96 -14.25 -17.85
C THR A 127 6.48 -12.90 -18.36
N VAL A 128 7.66 -12.85 -18.98
CA VAL A 128 8.25 -11.57 -19.41
C VAL A 128 7.33 -10.86 -20.40
N GLU A 129 6.67 -11.65 -21.24
CA GLU A 129 5.70 -11.18 -22.21
C GLU A 129 4.40 -10.66 -21.56
N THR A 130 3.78 -11.44 -20.66
CA THR A 130 2.53 -11.03 -20.01
C THR A 130 2.75 -9.85 -19.07
N PHE A 131 3.90 -9.79 -18.39
CA PHE A 131 4.28 -8.63 -17.59
C PHE A 131 4.35 -7.36 -18.45
N LYS A 132 5.13 -7.37 -19.53
CA LYS A 132 5.32 -6.18 -20.38
C LYS A 132 4.05 -5.74 -21.10
N SER A 133 3.13 -6.67 -21.36
CA SER A 133 1.84 -6.40 -22.03
C SER A 133 0.67 -6.26 -21.06
N SER A 134 0.92 -6.28 -19.75
CA SER A 134 -0.12 -6.25 -18.74
C SER A 134 -0.94 -4.97 -18.81
N GLU A 135 -2.27 -5.10 -18.68
CA GLU A 135 -3.20 -3.96 -18.61
C GLU A 135 -2.88 -3.01 -17.44
N ILE A 136 -2.18 -3.49 -16.40
CA ILE A 136 -1.73 -2.63 -15.29
C ILE A 136 -0.75 -1.54 -15.74
N PHE A 137 -0.05 -1.75 -16.87
CA PHE A 137 0.90 -0.80 -17.45
C PHE A 137 0.36 -0.08 -18.70
N ASP A 138 -0.90 -0.31 -19.05
CA ASP A 138 -1.56 0.43 -20.14
C ASP A 138 -1.71 1.91 -19.77
N THR A 139 -1.52 2.79 -20.75
CA THR A 139 -1.52 4.25 -20.55
C THR A 139 -2.90 4.87 -20.36
N LYS A 140 -3.98 4.12 -20.56
CA LYS A 140 -5.36 4.57 -20.33
C LYS A 140 -6.04 3.78 -19.23
N LYS A 141 -5.81 2.48 -19.24
CA LYS A 141 -6.47 1.52 -18.38
C LYS A 141 -5.70 1.17 -17.11
N GLY A 142 -4.42 1.49 -17.05
CA GLY A 142 -3.51 1.14 -15.97
C GLY A 142 -2.75 2.36 -15.45
N PHE A 143 -1.52 2.14 -15.03
CA PHE A 143 -0.68 3.11 -14.34
C PHE A 143 0.41 3.72 -15.25
N GLY A 144 0.37 3.43 -16.56
CA GLY A 144 1.45 3.76 -17.49
C GLY A 144 2.61 2.76 -17.40
N GLY A 145 3.51 2.84 -18.38
CA GLY A 145 4.57 1.87 -18.59
C GLY A 145 5.83 2.15 -17.78
N ASP A 146 6.95 1.74 -18.37
CA ASP A 146 8.30 1.99 -17.87
C ASP A 146 8.67 3.49 -17.99
N GLY A 147 9.71 3.91 -17.28
CA GLY A 147 10.23 5.27 -17.37
C GLY A 147 11.04 5.49 -18.65
N THR A 148 10.77 6.58 -19.37
CA THR A 148 11.50 6.98 -20.60
C THR A 148 12.21 8.31 -20.46
N GLY A 149 11.80 9.13 -19.50
CA GLY A 149 12.31 10.48 -19.34
C GLY A 149 13.62 10.55 -18.59
N LYS A 150 14.40 11.59 -18.86
CA LYS A 150 15.70 11.80 -18.23
C LYS A 150 15.53 12.24 -16.77
N THR A 151 16.34 11.65 -15.89
CA THR A 151 16.53 12.09 -14.51
C THR A 151 18.00 11.98 -14.15
N ASN A 152 18.41 12.67 -13.09
CA ASN A 152 19.76 12.54 -12.51
C ASN A 152 19.88 11.31 -11.59
N TRP A 153 18.78 10.60 -11.35
CA TRP A 153 18.71 9.43 -10.51
C TRP A 153 19.17 8.19 -11.27
N THR A 154 19.94 7.32 -10.61
CA THR A 154 20.65 6.22 -11.28
C THR A 154 19.82 4.93 -11.42
N ASP A 155 18.69 4.83 -10.74
CA ASP A 155 17.87 3.61 -10.65
C ASP A 155 16.43 3.78 -11.15
N GLY A 156 16.19 4.84 -11.93
CA GLY A 156 14.89 5.17 -12.48
C GLY A 156 15.00 6.12 -13.66
N SER A 157 13.97 6.12 -14.51
CA SER A 157 13.70 7.13 -15.53
C SER A 157 12.34 7.75 -15.25
N CYS A 158 12.12 9.01 -15.62
CA CYS A 158 10.81 9.65 -15.40
C CYS A 158 9.71 8.93 -16.17
N VAL A 159 8.55 8.76 -15.55
CA VAL A 159 7.32 8.33 -16.21
C VAL A 159 6.78 9.49 -17.06
N GLU A 160 6.73 9.31 -18.39
CA GLU A 160 6.32 10.34 -19.35
C GLU A 160 4.98 10.03 -20.03
N ASP A 161 4.36 8.89 -19.74
CA ASP A 161 3.09 8.48 -20.30
C ASP A 161 2.07 8.02 -19.24
N GLY A 162 0.86 7.76 -19.70
CA GLY A 162 -0.22 7.28 -18.86
C GLY A 162 -0.75 8.29 -17.84
N PRO A 163 -1.53 7.82 -16.84
CA PRO A 163 -2.17 8.71 -15.88
C PRO A 163 -1.19 9.48 -15.00
N TYR A 164 0.06 9.03 -14.88
CA TYR A 164 1.09 9.66 -14.03
C TYR A 164 2.19 10.37 -14.83
N ALA A 165 1.98 10.62 -16.13
CA ALA A 165 2.85 11.50 -16.91
C ALA A 165 2.98 12.87 -16.23
N GLY A 166 4.22 13.30 -15.94
CA GLY A 166 4.49 14.57 -15.27
C GLY A 166 4.10 14.61 -13.79
N PHE A 167 3.78 13.47 -13.18
CA PHE A 167 3.54 13.37 -11.75
C PHE A 167 4.84 13.66 -10.98
N HIS A 168 4.78 14.63 -10.06
CA HIS A 168 5.93 15.09 -9.29
C HIS A 168 5.76 14.72 -7.81
N VAL A 169 6.75 14.06 -7.23
CA VAL A 169 6.76 13.67 -5.81
C VAL A 169 7.74 14.57 -5.06
N ASN A 170 7.47 14.89 -3.78
CA ASN A 170 8.30 15.84 -3.02
C ASN A 170 9.28 15.14 -2.05
N TYR A 171 9.02 13.88 -1.72
CA TYR A 171 9.79 13.11 -0.76
C TYR A 171 10.68 12.06 -1.46
N PRO A 172 11.92 11.81 -1.02
CA PRO A 172 12.66 12.53 0.04
C PRO A 172 13.16 13.92 -0.42
N GLU A 173 13.17 14.16 -1.72
CA GLU A 173 13.41 15.45 -2.36
C GLU A 173 12.53 15.57 -3.61
N PRO A 174 12.28 16.77 -4.15
CA PRO A 174 11.42 16.93 -5.33
C PRO A 174 11.97 16.26 -6.60
N HIS A 175 11.19 15.36 -7.21
CA HIS A 175 11.53 14.69 -8.47
C HIS A 175 10.28 14.21 -9.24
N CYS A 176 10.45 13.85 -10.51
CA CYS A 176 9.42 13.14 -11.26
C CYS A 176 9.21 11.73 -10.67
N LEU A 177 8.02 11.16 -10.79
CA LEU A 177 7.84 9.73 -10.54
C LEU A 177 8.75 8.91 -11.46
N THR A 178 9.49 7.96 -10.89
CA THR A 178 10.46 7.15 -11.64
C THR A 178 10.13 5.67 -11.67
N ARG A 179 10.40 5.03 -12.82
CA ARG A 179 10.34 3.58 -13.03
C ARG A 179 11.52 3.13 -13.89
N GLN A 180 11.93 1.87 -13.73
CA GLN A 180 12.92 1.23 -14.59
C GLN A 180 12.73 -0.29 -14.55
N PHE A 181 11.90 -0.83 -15.44
CA PHE A 181 11.49 -2.22 -15.39
C PHE A 181 12.70 -3.17 -15.49
N ASN A 182 12.99 -3.86 -14.40
CA ASN A 182 14.06 -4.82 -14.27
C ASN A 182 13.49 -6.24 -14.26
N ILE A 183 12.99 -6.66 -15.43
CA ILE A 183 12.28 -7.93 -15.61
C ILE A 183 13.12 -8.93 -16.41
N SER A 184 13.18 -10.17 -15.91
CA SER A 184 13.80 -11.32 -16.57
C SER A 184 13.11 -12.61 -16.19
N GLU A 185 13.32 -13.68 -16.94
CA GLU A 185 12.73 -15.00 -16.63
C GLU A 185 13.07 -15.46 -15.20
N GLN A 186 14.30 -15.22 -14.73
CA GLN A 186 14.72 -15.59 -13.39
C GLN A 186 13.99 -14.79 -12.29
N VAL A 187 13.67 -13.53 -12.56
CA VAL A 187 12.98 -12.67 -11.57
C VAL A 187 11.50 -13.09 -11.48
N ILE A 188 10.88 -13.40 -12.60
CA ILE A 188 9.46 -13.76 -12.69
C ILE A 188 9.06 -15.00 -11.91
N THR A 189 9.96 -15.97 -11.78
CA THR A 189 9.66 -17.22 -11.07
C THR A 189 9.22 -16.96 -9.62
N ASN A 190 9.54 -15.81 -9.03
CA ASN A 190 9.21 -15.45 -7.65
C ASN A 190 7.73 -15.14 -7.37
N TRP A 191 6.87 -15.01 -8.39
CA TRP A 191 5.43 -14.72 -8.19
C TRP A 191 4.52 -15.49 -9.15
N THR A 192 5.00 -16.59 -9.73
CA THR A 192 4.14 -17.49 -10.51
C THR A 192 3.03 -18.07 -9.63
N LYS A 193 1.93 -18.49 -10.25
CA LYS A 193 0.84 -19.16 -9.53
C LYS A 193 1.36 -20.35 -8.70
N SER A 194 2.25 -21.17 -9.26
CA SER A 194 2.84 -22.32 -8.55
C SER A 194 3.59 -21.93 -7.28
N VAL A 195 4.34 -20.81 -7.32
CA VAL A 195 5.06 -20.32 -6.14
C VAL A 195 4.11 -19.75 -5.10
N VAL A 196 3.08 -19.04 -5.54
CA VAL A 196 2.03 -18.57 -4.62
C VAL A 196 1.30 -19.75 -3.99
N ASP A 197 0.92 -20.77 -4.77
CA ASP A 197 0.27 -21.98 -4.26
C ASP A 197 1.14 -22.68 -3.19
N GLU A 198 2.45 -22.82 -3.42
CA GLU A 198 3.39 -23.36 -2.43
C GLU A 198 3.43 -22.53 -1.14
N ILE A 199 3.47 -21.20 -1.26
CA ILE A 199 3.46 -20.30 -0.10
C ILE A 199 2.15 -20.46 0.70
N MET A 200 1.01 -20.62 0.03
CA MET A 200 -0.30 -20.74 0.68
C MET A 200 -0.45 -22.04 1.49
N GLU A 201 0.42 -23.05 1.28
CA GLU A 201 0.44 -24.30 2.03
C GLU A 201 1.19 -24.21 3.37
N TYR A 202 1.98 -23.16 3.63
CA TYR A 202 2.60 -22.97 4.93
C TYR A 202 1.52 -22.91 6.03
N THR A 203 1.74 -23.63 7.12
CA THR A 203 0.75 -23.75 8.20
C THR A 203 0.93 -22.72 9.31
N GLU A 204 2.17 -22.30 9.53
CA GLU A 204 2.59 -21.34 10.55
C GLU A 204 2.80 -19.94 9.95
N TYR A 205 2.40 -18.92 10.70
CA TYR A 205 2.54 -17.51 10.30
C TYR A 205 3.96 -17.15 9.85
N LEU A 206 4.98 -17.59 10.60
CA LEU A 206 6.37 -17.23 10.34
C LEU A 206 6.85 -17.63 8.94
N ASP A 207 6.56 -18.87 8.53
CA ASP A 207 6.97 -19.37 7.22
C ASP A 207 6.14 -18.74 6.10
N PHE A 208 4.83 -18.60 6.31
CA PHE A 208 3.94 -17.93 5.35
C PHE A 208 4.37 -16.48 5.09
N TRP A 209 4.57 -15.72 6.16
CA TRP A 209 5.01 -14.33 6.12
C TRP A 209 6.38 -14.19 5.45
N ASN A 210 7.39 -14.91 5.95
CA ASN A 210 8.76 -14.77 5.47
C ASN A 210 8.87 -15.12 3.97
N ASN A 211 8.14 -16.14 3.50
CA ASN A 211 8.16 -16.50 2.09
C ASN A 211 7.34 -15.53 1.22
N THR A 212 6.20 -15.01 1.71
CA THR A 212 5.42 -14.00 0.99
C THR A 212 6.19 -12.69 0.83
N GLU A 213 6.85 -12.22 1.90
CA GLU A 213 7.58 -10.96 1.87
C GLU A 213 8.86 -11.06 1.00
N ARG A 214 9.64 -12.13 1.16
CA ARG A 214 10.94 -12.24 0.46
C ARG A 214 10.86 -12.67 -1.00
N HIS A 215 9.77 -13.35 -1.39
CA HIS A 215 9.56 -13.76 -2.77
C HIS A 215 8.69 -12.75 -3.53
N PRO A 216 7.36 -12.85 -3.62
CA PRO A 216 6.59 -11.99 -4.50
C PRO A 216 6.69 -10.51 -4.11
N HIS A 217 6.58 -10.16 -2.83
CA HIS A 217 6.61 -8.75 -2.41
C HIS A 217 7.91 -8.04 -2.82
N ASP A 218 9.03 -8.57 -2.35
CA ASP A 218 10.36 -8.04 -2.60
C ASP A 218 10.72 -7.99 -4.09
N ASN A 219 10.34 -9.02 -4.85
CA ASN A 219 10.67 -9.09 -6.27
C ASN A 219 9.81 -8.17 -7.14
N ILE A 220 8.53 -7.95 -6.80
CA ILE A 220 7.71 -6.96 -7.52
C ILE A 220 8.24 -5.54 -7.28
N HIS A 221 8.58 -5.19 -6.04
CA HIS A 221 9.25 -3.91 -5.73
C HIS A 221 10.52 -3.71 -6.57
N ARG A 222 11.39 -4.73 -6.62
CA ARG A 222 12.63 -4.69 -7.42
C ARG A 222 12.38 -4.65 -8.93
N THR A 223 11.30 -5.27 -9.40
CA THR A 223 10.96 -5.37 -10.82
C THR A 223 10.52 -4.03 -11.38
N ILE A 224 9.67 -3.29 -10.67
CA ILE A 224 9.23 -1.95 -11.12
C ILE A 224 10.39 -0.94 -11.01
N SER A 225 11.28 -1.12 -10.02
CA SER A 225 12.40 -0.24 -9.73
C SER A 225 11.95 1.22 -9.49
N GLY A 226 12.85 2.20 -9.68
CA GLY A 226 12.58 3.61 -9.43
C GLY A 226 12.07 3.84 -8.01
N ASP A 227 11.01 4.62 -7.89
CA ASP A 227 10.38 4.92 -6.60
C ASP A 227 9.89 3.67 -5.88
N LEU A 228 9.29 2.70 -6.60
CA LEU A 228 8.68 1.53 -5.95
C LEU A 228 9.70 0.64 -5.25
N LYS A 229 10.97 0.64 -5.67
CA LYS A 229 12.02 -0.18 -5.03
C LYS A 229 12.56 0.43 -3.73
N ARG A 230 12.33 1.72 -3.50
CA ARG A 230 12.95 2.47 -2.40
C ARG A 230 12.13 2.32 -1.11
N GLN A 231 12.71 2.74 0.01
CA GLN A 231 11.99 2.77 1.30
C GLN A 231 10.84 3.79 1.33
N TYR A 232 10.79 4.73 0.39
CA TYR A 232 9.67 5.63 0.13
C TYR A 232 8.80 5.13 -1.05
N SER A 233 8.71 3.81 -1.23
CA SER A 233 7.91 3.17 -2.26
C SER A 233 6.44 3.59 -2.34
N PRO A 234 5.77 4.12 -1.29
CA PRO A 234 4.44 4.71 -1.44
C PRO A 234 4.36 5.93 -2.38
N ASN A 235 5.50 6.50 -2.80
CA ASN A 235 5.57 7.48 -3.89
C ASN A 235 5.00 6.93 -5.21
N GLU A 236 5.14 5.63 -5.44
CA GLU A 236 4.57 4.96 -6.61
C GLU A 236 3.11 4.56 -6.29
N PRO A 237 2.11 5.08 -7.01
CA PRO A 237 0.71 4.73 -6.79
C PRO A 237 0.39 3.23 -6.90
N LEU A 238 1.15 2.47 -7.71
CA LEU A 238 1.04 1.00 -7.77
C LEU A 238 1.35 0.30 -6.44
N PHE A 239 2.06 0.95 -5.51
CA PHE A 239 2.35 0.42 -4.17
C PHE A 239 1.10 -0.11 -3.48
N PHE A 240 0.00 0.64 -3.55
CA PHE A 240 -1.22 0.30 -2.80
C PHE A 240 -1.98 -0.88 -3.44
N LEU A 241 -1.94 -1.02 -4.76
CA LEU A 241 -2.49 -2.21 -5.43
C LEU A 241 -1.61 -3.43 -5.16
N HIS A 242 -0.30 -3.22 -5.09
CA HIS A 242 0.65 -4.26 -4.75
C HIS A 242 0.38 -4.79 -3.34
N HIS A 243 0.39 -3.90 -2.35
CA HIS A 243 0.11 -4.28 -0.96
C HIS A 243 -1.31 -4.79 -0.73
N ALA A 244 -2.30 -4.37 -1.54
CA ALA A 244 -3.64 -4.95 -1.50
C ALA A 244 -3.67 -6.42 -1.95
N GLN A 245 -2.80 -6.84 -2.87
CA GLN A 245 -2.65 -8.26 -3.24
C GLN A 245 -1.88 -9.04 -2.16
N ILE A 246 -0.89 -8.44 -1.50
CA ILE A 246 -0.26 -9.05 -0.31
C ILE A 246 -1.29 -9.28 0.80
N ASP A 247 -2.11 -8.27 1.09
CA ASP A 247 -3.20 -8.35 2.07
C ASP A 247 -4.27 -9.37 1.66
N ARG A 248 -4.54 -9.50 0.35
CA ARG A 248 -5.42 -10.55 -0.21
C ARG A 248 -4.89 -11.94 0.11
N LEU A 249 -3.62 -12.22 -0.20
CA LEU A 249 -3.01 -13.53 0.08
C LEU A 249 -3.07 -13.85 1.57
N TRP A 250 -2.76 -12.89 2.45
CA TRP A 250 -2.86 -13.09 3.89
C TRP A 250 -4.30 -13.35 4.35
N THR A 251 -5.28 -12.58 3.86
CA THR A 251 -6.72 -12.78 4.16
C THR A 251 -7.17 -14.19 3.76
N ILE A 252 -6.76 -14.63 2.57
CA ILE A 252 -7.07 -15.96 2.04
C ILE A 252 -6.41 -17.05 2.90
N TRP A 253 -5.15 -16.86 3.27
CA TRP A 253 -4.40 -17.81 4.10
C TRP A 253 -5.02 -17.94 5.49
N GLN A 254 -5.43 -16.83 6.10
CA GLN A 254 -6.16 -16.83 7.36
C GLN A 254 -7.47 -17.61 7.22
N GLY A 255 -8.17 -17.47 6.08
CA GLY A 255 -9.34 -18.28 5.72
C GLY A 255 -10.47 -18.22 6.74
N ARG A 256 -10.49 -17.16 7.57
CA ARG A 256 -11.34 -17.02 8.77
C ARG A 256 -11.23 -18.20 9.76
N ASN A 257 -10.11 -18.89 9.76
CA ASN A 257 -9.79 -19.92 10.74
C ASN A 257 -9.37 -19.25 12.05
N GLU A 258 -10.03 -19.58 13.17
CA GLU A 258 -9.78 -18.94 14.47
C GLU A 258 -8.30 -19.00 14.90
N THR A 259 -7.62 -20.13 14.64
CA THR A 259 -6.20 -20.26 14.94
C THR A 259 -5.37 -19.27 14.12
N ARG A 260 -5.61 -19.18 12.81
CA ARG A 260 -4.85 -18.28 11.92
C ARG A 260 -5.21 -16.80 12.05
N LEU A 261 -6.39 -16.48 12.57
CA LEU A 261 -6.76 -15.11 12.92
C LEU A 261 -5.99 -14.61 14.16
N HIS A 262 -5.38 -15.50 14.94
CA HIS A 262 -4.57 -15.17 16.10
C HIS A 262 -3.10 -15.63 15.95
N ASP A 263 -2.74 -16.19 14.79
CA ASP A 263 -1.39 -16.66 14.52
C ASP A 263 -0.51 -15.46 14.14
N TYR A 264 0.39 -15.10 15.06
CA TYR A 264 1.29 -13.96 14.97
C TYR A 264 2.54 -14.24 15.81
N ALA A 265 3.69 -14.27 15.15
CA ALA A 265 4.95 -14.62 15.78
C ALA A 265 6.13 -14.00 15.02
N GLY A 266 7.29 -13.93 15.68
CA GLY A 266 8.57 -13.50 15.10
C GLY A 266 9.19 -12.27 15.76
N ASN A 267 10.03 -11.59 14.99
CA ASN A 267 10.80 -10.44 15.42
C ASN A 267 10.03 -9.13 15.19
N THR A 268 10.20 -8.17 16.09
CA THR A 268 9.56 -6.84 16.00
C THR A 268 10.44 -5.77 15.36
N ILE A 269 11.74 -6.06 15.20
CA ILE A 269 12.71 -5.19 14.52
C ILE A 269 13.52 -6.04 13.55
N GLN A 270 13.77 -5.49 12.38
CA GLN A 270 14.50 -6.13 11.29
C GLN A 270 15.87 -6.64 11.76
N ASN A 271 16.30 -7.78 11.23
CA ASN A 271 17.58 -8.44 11.53
C ASN A 271 17.75 -8.94 12.97
N MET A 272 16.69 -8.96 13.78
CA MET A 272 16.70 -9.66 15.07
C MET A 272 16.19 -11.09 14.90
N ASN A 273 16.88 -12.05 15.52
CA ASN A 273 16.49 -13.46 15.54
C ASN A 273 15.77 -13.80 16.85
N THR A 274 14.77 -13.02 17.22
CA THR A 274 13.98 -13.21 18.44
C THR A 274 12.51 -13.44 18.08
N ASN A 275 11.84 -14.34 18.79
CA ASN A 275 10.40 -14.55 18.66
C ASN A 275 9.71 -13.91 19.87
N ILE A 276 9.41 -12.61 19.75
CA ILE A 276 8.88 -11.77 20.85
C ILE A 276 7.63 -10.98 20.45
N ALA A 277 7.17 -11.12 19.21
CA ALA A 277 5.99 -10.43 18.72
C ALA A 277 4.73 -10.91 19.45
N SER A 278 3.79 -9.99 19.68
CA SER A 278 2.51 -10.23 20.37
C SER A 278 1.37 -9.50 19.68
N LEU A 279 0.16 -10.04 19.76
CA LEU A 279 -1.06 -9.38 19.27
C LEU A 279 -1.33 -8.01 19.93
N SER A 280 -0.77 -7.78 21.13
CA SER A 280 -0.84 -6.49 21.83
C SER A 280 0.16 -5.44 21.31
N ASP A 281 1.07 -5.82 20.41
CA ASP A 281 2.07 -4.90 19.85
C ASP A 281 1.37 -3.76 19.12
N GLN A 282 1.96 -2.57 19.22
CA GLN A 282 1.37 -1.35 18.69
C GLN A 282 1.85 -1.08 17.25
N LEU A 283 0.90 -0.82 16.36
CA LEU A 283 1.10 -0.39 14.99
C LEU A 283 1.33 1.12 14.96
N PHE A 284 2.58 1.53 15.06
CA PHE A 284 2.98 2.93 15.05
C PHE A 284 2.92 3.54 13.64
N THR A 285 2.51 4.80 13.57
CA THR A 285 2.44 5.58 12.31
C THR A 285 3.02 6.99 12.49
N LEU A 286 3.87 7.21 13.50
CA LEU A 286 4.46 8.53 13.80
C LEU A 286 3.42 9.65 14.00
N ASN A 287 2.28 9.31 14.64
CA ASN A 287 1.12 10.19 14.81
C ASN A 287 0.42 10.59 13.50
N PHE A 288 0.78 10.00 12.35
CA PHE A 288 0.03 10.16 11.11
C PHE A 288 -1.42 9.69 11.25
N ALA A 289 -1.62 8.63 12.05
CA ALA A 289 -2.91 8.04 12.34
C ALA A 289 -2.97 7.59 13.81
N PRO A 290 -4.16 7.36 14.38
CA PRO A 290 -4.29 6.73 15.69
C PRO A 290 -3.53 5.41 15.75
N THR A 291 -2.86 5.14 16.88
CA THR A 291 -2.21 3.85 17.11
C THR A 291 -3.28 2.77 17.29
N ARG A 292 -3.04 1.61 16.68
CA ARG A 292 -3.84 0.38 16.83
C ARG A 292 -2.94 -0.73 17.34
N ASP A 293 -3.50 -1.71 18.02
CA ASP A 293 -2.78 -2.96 18.26
C ASP A 293 -2.87 -3.89 17.03
N VAL A 294 -1.97 -4.87 16.96
CA VAL A 294 -1.98 -5.92 15.93
C VAL A 294 -3.32 -6.67 15.93
N GLU A 295 -3.82 -7.04 17.11
CA GLU A 295 -5.09 -7.77 17.29
C GLU A 295 -6.25 -7.12 16.54
N SER A 296 -6.35 -5.79 16.59
CA SER A 296 -7.45 -5.05 15.99
C SER A 296 -7.46 -5.09 14.46
N VAL A 297 -6.41 -5.55 13.79
CA VAL A 297 -6.35 -5.63 12.32
C VAL A 297 -6.18 -7.05 11.78
N MET A 298 -6.17 -8.07 12.66
CA MET A 298 -5.99 -9.45 12.22
C MET A 298 -7.18 -9.99 11.41
N ASP A 299 -8.41 -9.58 11.72
CA ASP A 299 -9.63 -9.99 10.98
C ASP A 299 -10.20 -8.81 10.19
N THR A 300 -10.29 -8.95 8.86
CA THR A 300 -10.84 -7.93 7.94
C THR A 300 -12.34 -7.65 8.15
N MET A 301 -13.00 -8.43 9.00
CA MET A 301 -14.44 -8.41 9.25
C MET A 301 -14.80 -8.13 10.72
N ALA A 302 -13.82 -7.77 11.54
CA ALA A 302 -14.00 -7.45 12.96
C ALA A 302 -13.26 -6.15 13.33
N ASN A 303 -13.42 -5.70 14.59
CA ASN A 303 -12.65 -4.59 15.16
C ASN A 303 -12.70 -3.30 14.32
N GLY A 304 -13.89 -3.00 13.78
CA GLY A 304 -14.16 -1.84 12.93
C GLY A 304 -13.74 -2.00 11.46
N LEU A 305 -13.11 -3.11 11.08
CA LEU A 305 -12.87 -3.51 9.70
C LEU A 305 -14.10 -4.25 9.15
N CYS A 306 -14.39 -4.03 7.87
CA CYS A 306 -15.51 -4.68 7.19
C CYS A 306 -15.27 -4.73 5.68
N TYR A 307 -14.34 -5.58 5.25
CA TYR A 307 -14.05 -5.82 3.83
C TYR A 307 -13.63 -7.25 3.52
N THR A 308 -13.77 -7.62 2.25
CA THR A 308 -13.35 -8.91 1.68
C THR A 308 -12.72 -8.70 0.31
N TYR A 309 -12.26 -9.78 -0.30
CA TYR A 309 -11.80 -9.82 -1.68
C TYR A 309 -12.81 -10.60 -2.52
N ASP A 310 -12.97 -10.22 -3.78
CA ASP A 310 -13.93 -10.81 -4.72
C ASP A 310 -13.73 -12.32 -4.98
N ASP A 311 -12.58 -12.88 -4.62
CA ASP A 311 -12.25 -14.29 -4.78
C ASP A 311 -11.82 -15.00 -3.48
N ALA A 312 -12.00 -14.37 -2.31
CA ALA A 312 -11.57 -14.92 -1.02
C ALA A 312 -12.22 -16.28 -0.69
N GLY A 313 -13.37 -16.60 -1.29
CA GLY A 313 -14.06 -17.88 -1.14
C GLY A 313 -13.64 -18.99 -2.11
N ASP A 314 -12.99 -18.65 -3.22
CA ASP A 314 -12.78 -19.54 -4.38
C ASP A 314 -11.31 -19.94 -4.60
N TRP A 315 -10.38 -19.48 -3.76
CA TRP A 315 -8.94 -19.67 -4.00
C TRP A 315 -8.49 -21.15 -4.11
N ARG A 316 -9.20 -22.08 -3.45
CA ARG A 316 -8.96 -23.54 -3.54
C ARG A 316 -9.68 -24.22 -4.71
N HIS A 317 -10.52 -23.50 -5.43
CA HIS A 317 -11.40 -24.03 -6.49
C HIS A 317 -11.16 -23.37 -7.85
N GLY A 318 -10.00 -22.76 -8.07
CA GLY A 318 -9.52 -22.43 -9.40
C GLY A 318 -9.26 -23.70 -10.21
N ASN A 319 -10.32 -24.22 -10.82
CA ASN A 319 -10.29 -25.36 -11.73
C ASN A 319 -9.21 -25.16 -12.80
N ASP A 320 -8.42 -26.21 -12.99
CA ASP A 320 -7.78 -26.51 -14.25
C ASP A 320 -8.76 -26.30 -15.41
N ASN A 321 -8.40 -25.39 -16.31
CA ASN A 321 -8.75 -25.42 -17.72
C ASN A 321 -7.71 -24.63 -18.51
#